data_AF-A0A9N8ELP2-F1
#
_entry.id   AF-A0A9N8ELP2-F1
#
_cell.length_a   1.000
_cell.length_b   1.000
_cell.length_c   1.000
_cell.angle_alpha   90.00
_cell.angle_beta   90.00
_cell.angle_gamma   90.00
#
_symmetry.space_group_name_H-M   'P 1'
#
loop_
_entity.id
_entity.type
_entity.pdbx_description
1 polymer ?
#
loop_
_entity_poly.entity_id
_entity_poly.type
_entity_poly.pdbx_seq_one_letter_code
_entity_poly.pdbx_strand_id
1 'polypeptide(L)'
;MKKCCGLAHQRRLVATNEFVSLAALEKTVTCRAALGFSPSLPVGHQQLRVLGSTTPLWSTNDDDNQSEEEEAARLQKKASELRDQIRQMEEQLGGERKRNYEIPTPVEPEEDLTLTGKSLRRKRVLVVGANGRLGSMVCRYLLRNTTDDTEVIAAVHYVGEDSYTSRGYGRLSYEVGAEDGVGNIGAAWSAEDRVATFQYTDEMKSYNLQNLRLVEVELLNPTQCDTITEGVDSVIWCATDYNDNQPRAVSGLNVAFLFRAVTDTTKGRVEIEGLQNILGSLKKNLQETRRKAGKDISAVNPNDPVNMVLVSPAPGIFGNFETPFGEFNAIKRQGEQIVSKEFPSLTHTVLQMGKYEDNFVEEDLELLFEESSCEYEQELEKDSYRVRINRRDAARAAVQALTDEAIEGKIVKCWTALRG
;
A
#
# COMPACT_ATOMS: atom_id res chain seq x y z
N MET A 1 64.71 12.79 -0.64
CA MET A 1 65.88 13.33 0.09
C MET A 1 65.41 14.38 1.10
N LYS A 2 65.84 14.24 2.38
CA LYS A 2 65.71 15.15 3.55
C LYS A 2 64.26 15.44 4.04
N LYS A 3 63.73 14.76 5.08
CA LYS A 3 63.92 14.87 6.54
C LYS A 3 63.61 16.26 7.14
N CYS A 4 62.52 16.34 7.91
CA CYS A 4 62.40 17.17 9.12
C CYS A 4 61.51 16.44 10.15
N CYS A 5 61.87 16.58 11.42
CA CYS A 5 61.44 15.82 12.60
C CYS A 5 60.44 16.59 13.49
N GLY A 6 59.79 15.86 14.41
CA GLY A 6 59.16 16.37 15.65
C GLY A 6 58.05 15.45 16.17
N LEU A 7 58.34 14.35 16.89
CA LEU A 7 58.25 14.19 18.38
C LEU A 7 56.89 14.63 18.97
N ALA A 8 55.96 13.72 19.28
CA ALA A 8 55.87 12.80 20.43
C ALA A 8 55.15 13.40 21.66
N HIS A 9 53.95 12.90 21.97
CA HIS A 9 53.52 12.69 23.35
C HIS A 9 52.59 11.48 23.48
N GLN A 10 53.02 10.57 24.35
CA GLN A 10 52.48 9.26 24.64
C GLN A 10 51.92 9.35 26.06
N ARG A 11 50.65 9.01 26.28
CA ARG A 11 50.14 8.70 27.63
C ARG A 11 49.41 7.37 27.60
N ARG A 12 50.11 6.35 28.10
CA ARG A 12 49.59 5.11 28.65
C ARG A 12 48.81 5.42 29.93
N LEU A 13 47.68 4.74 30.13
CA LEU A 13 47.25 4.32 31.45
C LEU A 13 46.71 2.88 31.34
N VAL A 14 47.27 2.05 32.20
CA VAL A 14 47.04 0.62 32.42
C VAL A 14 46.20 0.49 33.69
N ALA A 15 45.26 -0.45 33.72
CA ALA A 15 44.78 -1.26 34.86
C ALA A 15 43.31 -1.64 34.64
N THR A 16 42.77 -2.79 35.00
CA THR A 16 43.23 -4.12 35.44
C THR A 16 41.99 -5.01 35.37
N ASN A 17 42.16 -6.30 35.06
CA ASN A 17 41.14 -7.34 35.21
C ASN A 17 40.72 -7.49 36.68
N GLU A 18 39.41 -7.57 36.95
CA GLU A 18 38.88 -8.42 38.01
C GLU A 18 37.57 -9.10 37.57
N PHE A 19 37.59 -10.42 37.69
CA PHE A 19 36.52 -11.38 37.56
C PHE A 19 35.74 -11.44 38.88
N VAL A 20 34.42 -11.22 38.88
CA VAL A 20 33.53 -11.80 39.93
C VAL A 20 32.16 -12.14 39.33
N SER A 21 31.81 -13.42 39.47
CA SER A 21 30.49 -14.03 39.31
C SER A 21 29.58 -13.67 40.50
N LEU A 22 28.29 -13.38 40.28
CA LEU A 22 27.17 -13.93 41.07
C LEU A 22 25.78 -13.45 40.60
N ALA A 23 24.97 -14.46 40.28
CA ALA A 23 23.52 -14.65 40.47
C ALA A 23 22.57 -13.50 40.90
N ALA A 24 21.43 -13.52 40.21
CA ALA A 24 20.04 -13.36 40.70
C ALA A 24 19.62 -12.08 41.44
N LEU A 25 18.64 -11.37 40.87
CA LEU A 25 17.40 -11.03 41.60
C LEU A 25 16.31 -10.52 40.63
N GLU A 26 15.19 -11.24 40.60
CA GLU A 26 13.90 -10.77 40.11
C GLU A 26 13.39 -9.59 40.96
N LYS A 27 12.87 -8.52 40.34
CA LYS A 27 11.88 -7.65 40.97
C LYS A 27 10.83 -7.16 39.97
N THR A 28 9.64 -7.70 40.19
CA THR A 28 8.30 -7.25 39.83
C THR A 28 8.07 -5.79 40.24
N VAL A 29 7.49 -5.00 39.34
CA VAL A 29 6.92 -3.67 39.65
C VAL A 29 5.42 -3.75 39.48
N THR A 30 4.70 -3.71 40.61
CA THR A 30 3.25 -3.51 40.70
C THR A 30 2.96 -2.04 40.97
N CYS A 31 2.20 -1.39 40.09
CA CYS A 31 1.62 -0.06 40.36
C CYS A 31 0.19 -0.22 40.88
N ARG A 32 -0.01 0.25 42.12
CA ARG A 32 -1.32 0.52 42.75
C ARG A 32 -1.62 2.00 42.58
N ALA A 33 -2.82 2.35 42.11
CA ALA A 33 -3.40 3.66 42.30
C ALA A 33 -4.74 3.50 43.06
N ALA A 34 -4.97 4.40 44.00
CA ALA A 34 -6.06 4.39 44.96
C ALA A 34 -6.98 5.61 44.76
N LEU A 35 -8.11 5.56 45.48
CA LEU A 35 -9.13 6.61 45.78
C LEU A 35 -10.25 6.71 44.73
N GLY A 36 -11.55 6.71 45.05
CA GLY A 36 -12.27 6.76 46.32
C GLY A 36 -13.58 7.57 46.17
N PHE A 37 -14.67 7.09 46.78
CA PHE A 37 -15.94 7.75 47.16
C PHE A 37 -17.18 7.78 46.22
N SER A 38 -18.26 7.18 46.76
CA SER A 38 -19.67 7.05 46.31
C SER A 38 -20.55 8.26 46.77
N PRO A 39 -21.88 8.38 46.45
CA PRO A 39 -22.95 7.49 47.00
C PRO A 39 -24.25 7.24 46.15
N SER A 40 -24.86 6.06 46.37
CA SER A 40 -26.29 5.62 46.41
C SER A 40 -27.41 6.48 45.75
N LEU A 41 -28.33 5.94 44.92
CA LEU A 41 -29.59 5.16 45.20
C LEU A 41 -30.38 5.00 43.85
N PRO A 42 -31.55 4.32 43.75
CA PRO A 42 -31.93 2.97 44.18
C PRO A 42 -32.46 2.09 43.02
N VAL A 43 -32.51 0.79 43.26
CA VAL A 43 -33.04 -0.28 42.39
C VAL A 43 -34.56 -0.40 42.54
N GLY A 44 -35.28 -0.45 41.41
CA GLY A 44 -36.67 -0.89 41.32
C GLY A 44 -36.78 -2.12 40.43
N HIS A 45 -36.92 -3.29 41.06
CA HIS A 45 -37.28 -4.55 40.40
C HIS A 45 -38.78 -4.55 40.05
N GLN A 46 -39.13 -4.91 38.82
CA GLN A 46 -40.34 -5.69 38.54
C GLN A 46 -39.93 -7.05 38.00
N GLN A 47 -40.17 -8.07 38.82
CA GLN A 47 -40.19 -9.48 38.42
C GLN A 47 -41.55 -9.79 37.81
N LEU A 48 -41.57 -10.58 36.74
CA LEU A 48 -42.63 -11.54 36.50
C LEU A 48 -42.01 -12.88 36.08
N ARG A 49 -42.41 -13.90 36.84
CA ARG A 49 -42.14 -15.34 36.72
C ARG A 49 -42.55 -15.84 35.32
N VAL A 50 -42.07 -16.97 34.81
CA VAL A 50 -42.50 -18.33 35.21
C VAL A 50 -41.61 -19.39 34.54
N LEU A 51 -41.01 -20.21 35.40
CA LEU A 51 -40.81 -21.69 35.38
C LEU A 51 -40.53 -22.42 34.06
N GLY A 52 -39.41 -23.15 34.05
CA GLY A 52 -39.18 -24.26 33.13
C GLY A 52 -39.93 -25.54 33.52
N SER A 53 -40.10 -26.42 32.53
CA SER A 53 -40.33 -27.85 32.72
C SER A 53 -39.60 -28.66 31.64
N THR A 54 -39.11 -29.80 32.07
CA THR A 54 -38.25 -30.81 31.44
C THR A 54 -38.82 -31.53 30.21
N THR A 55 -37.91 -31.85 29.27
CA THR A 55 -37.90 -32.79 28.11
C THR A 55 -38.71 -34.11 28.25
N PRO A 56 -39.19 -34.83 27.18
CA PRO A 56 -38.31 -35.41 26.12
C PRO A 56 -38.89 -35.78 24.70
N LEU A 57 -37.97 -35.84 23.71
CA LEU A 57 -37.79 -36.83 22.61
C LEU A 57 -38.94 -37.26 21.62
N TRP A 58 -38.60 -37.20 20.31
CA TRP A 58 -39.19 -37.75 19.05
C TRP A 58 -40.46 -37.10 18.46
N SER A 59 -40.33 -36.44 17.29
CA SER A 59 -40.96 -36.84 16.02
C SER A 59 -40.64 -35.82 14.92
N THR A 60 -40.15 -36.31 13.77
CA THR A 60 -40.00 -35.57 12.51
C THR A 60 -41.34 -34.99 12.06
N ASN A 61 -41.42 -33.67 11.88
CA ASN A 61 -42.52 -33.01 11.18
C ASN A 61 -41.95 -32.20 10.00
N ASP A 62 -42.39 -32.56 8.79
CA ASP A 62 -42.08 -31.97 7.48
C ASP A 62 -42.68 -30.56 7.27
N ASP A 63 -43.00 -29.81 8.33
CA ASP A 63 -43.74 -28.53 8.26
C ASP A 63 -42.85 -27.28 8.15
N ASP A 64 -41.58 -27.33 8.55
CA ASP A 64 -40.70 -26.13 8.50
C ASP A 64 -40.23 -25.79 7.07
N ASN A 65 -40.15 -26.78 6.18
CA ASN A 65 -39.69 -26.59 4.80
C ASN A 65 -40.71 -25.85 3.91
N GLN A 66 -42.01 -25.94 4.20
CA GLN A 66 -43.03 -25.24 3.39
C GLN A 66 -42.98 -23.72 3.60
N SER A 67 -42.61 -23.26 4.81
CA SER A 67 -42.54 -21.82 5.11
C SER A 67 -41.34 -21.15 4.44
N GLU A 68 -40.20 -21.83 4.36
CA GLU A 68 -38.99 -21.33 3.70
C GLU A 68 -39.15 -21.32 2.17
N GLU A 69 -39.85 -22.31 1.60
CA GLU A 69 -40.09 -22.41 0.16
C GLU A 69 -41.10 -21.33 -0.31
N GLU A 70 -42.14 -21.03 0.50
CA GLU A 70 -43.04 -19.91 0.26
C GLU A 70 -42.35 -18.54 0.40
N GLU A 71 -41.45 -18.39 1.37
CA GLU A 71 -40.68 -17.15 1.55
C GLU A 71 -39.69 -16.94 0.40
N ALA A 72 -39.00 -18.00 -0.04
CA ALA A 72 -38.12 -17.97 -1.20
C ALA A 72 -38.88 -17.62 -2.49
N ALA A 73 -40.06 -18.19 -2.70
CA ALA A 73 -40.91 -17.85 -3.85
C ALA A 73 -41.38 -16.38 -3.81
N ARG A 74 -41.70 -15.87 -2.62
CA ARG A 74 -42.07 -14.46 -2.44
C ARG A 74 -40.92 -13.51 -2.72
N LEU A 75 -39.70 -13.86 -2.30
CA LEU A 75 -38.49 -13.08 -2.57
C LEU A 75 -38.11 -13.10 -4.05
N GLN A 76 -38.25 -14.25 -4.72
CA GLN A 76 -38.02 -14.35 -6.17
C GLN A 76 -39.00 -13.47 -6.97
N LYS A 77 -40.28 -13.47 -6.58
CA LYS A 77 -41.29 -12.61 -7.20
C LYS A 77 -40.97 -11.12 -6.99
N LYS A 78 -40.57 -10.74 -5.77
CA LYS A 78 -40.15 -9.36 -5.48
C LYS A 78 -38.91 -8.95 -6.28
N ALA A 79 -37.97 -9.88 -6.47
CA ALA A 79 -36.78 -9.65 -7.28
C ALA A 79 -37.11 -9.51 -8.79
N SER A 80 -38.08 -10.27 -9.31
CA SER A 80 -38.52 -10.10 -10.71
C SER A 80 -39.23 -8.75 -10.90
N GLU A 81 -40.11 -8.38 -9.97
CA GLU A 81 -40.79 -7.07 -10.00
C GLU A 81 -39.79 -5.90 -9.95
N LEU A 82 -38.74 -5.99 -9.12
CA LEU A 82 -37.68 -4.99 -9.09
C LEU A 82 -36.86 -4.94 -10.38
N ARG A 83 -36.58 -6.09 -11.01
CA ARG A 83 -35.88 -6.14 -12.31
C ARG A 83 -36.72 -5.51 -13.42
N ASP A 84 -38.03 -5.72 -13.41
CA ASP A 84 -38.94 -5.09 -14.38
C ASP A 84 -39.08 -3.59 -14.14
N GLN A 85 -39.09 -3.14 -12.88
CA GLN A 85 -39.03 -1.72 -12.53
C GLN A 85 -37.73 -1.06 -13.00
N ILE A 86 -36.58 -1.74 -12.81
CA ILE A 86 -35.29 -1.26 -13.32
C ILE A 86 -35.33 -1.16 -14.85
N ARG A 87 -35.86 -2.16 -15.55
CA ARG A 87 -35.97 -2.14 -17.01
C ARG A 87 -36.86 -0.98 -17.50
N GLN A 88 -37.97 -0.71 -16.82
CA GLN A 88 -38.85 0.43 -17.14
C GLN A 88 -38.18 1.78 -16.84
N MET A 89 -37.42 1.89 -15.74
CA MET A 89 -36.63 3.08 -15.45
C MET A 89 -35.50 3.28 -16.45
N GLU A 90 -34.84 2.21 -16.91
CA GLU A 90 -33.81 2.24 -17.95
C GLU A 90 -34.39 2.65 -19.31
N GLU A 91 -35.58 2.17 -19.68
CA GLU A 91 -36.29 2.63 -20.88
C GLU A 91 -36.71 4.09 -20.78
N GLN A 92 -37.17 4.56 -19.61
CA GLN A 92 -37.46 5.99 -19.39
C GLN A 92 -36.20 6.87 -19.42
N LEU A 93 -35.05 6.34 -18.99
CA LEU A 93 -33.77 7.05 -19.01
C LEU A 93 -33.04 6.94 -20.36
N GLY A 94 -33.45 6.02 -21.23
CA GLY A 94 -32.81 5.68 -22.51
C GLY A 94 -32.92 6.75 -23.61
N GLY A 95 -33.68 7.82 -23.38
CA GLY A 95 -33.88 8.92 -24.36
C GLY A 95 -32.99 10.14 -24.19
N GLU A 96 -32.52 10.48 -22.97
CA GLU A 96 -32.01 11.83 -22.67
C GLU A 96 -30.61 11.91 -22.03
N ARG A 97 -29.85 10.81 -21.97
CA ARG A 97 -28.45 10.84 -21.51
C ARG A 97 -27.47 10.28 -22.53
N LYS A 98 -27.46 10.86 -23.74
CA LYS A 98 -26.16 11.06 -24.40
C LYS A 98 -25.40 12.09 -23.58
N ARG A 99 -24.66 11.63 -22.57
CA ARG A 99 -23.57 12.43 -22.00
C ARG A 99 -22.60 12.67 -23.15
N ASN A 100 -22.69 13.83 -23.78
CA ASN A 100 -21.63 14.38 -24.61
C ASN A 100 -20.44 14.65 -23.68
N TYR A 101 -19.75 13.59 -23.28
CA TYR A 101 -18.31 13.71 -23.17
C TYR A 101 -17.86 13.75 -24.62
N GLU A 102 -17.45 14.93 -25.09
CA GLU A 102 -16.46 14.96 -26.15
C GLU A 102 -15.27 14.19 -25.60
N ILE A 103 -15.24 12.89 -25.86
CA ILE A 103 -14.01 12.11 -25.81
C ILE A 103 -13.13 12.85 -26.80
N PRO A 104 -12.06 13.53 -26.37
CA PRO A 104 -11.15 14.16 -27.32
C PRO A 104 -10.78 13.07 -28.30
N THR A 105 -11.07 13.29 -29.58
CA THR A 105 -10.62 12.40 -30.66
C THR A 105 -9.15 12.11 -30.37
N PRO A 106 -8.69 10.84 -30.34
CA PRO A 106 -7.30 10.54 -30.08
C PRO A 106 -6.51 11.36 -31.10
N VAL A 107 -5.82 12.40 -30.63
CA VAL A 107 -4.84 13.09 -31.45
C VAL A 107 -3.86 11.98 -31.77
N GLU A 108 -3.78 11.61 -33.06
CA GLU A 108 -2.78 10.66 -33.49
C GLU A 108 -1.46 11.14 -32.89
N PRO A 109 -0.77 10.30 -32.09
CA PRO A 109 0.44 10.76 -31.45
C PRO A 109 1.39 11.13 -32.57
N GLU A 110 1.64 12.42 -32.75
CA GLU A 110 2.91 12.86 -33.30
C GLU A 110 3.95 12.26 -32.36
N GLU A 111 4.54 11.15 -32.79
CA GLU A 111 5.70 10.56 -32.16
C GLU A 111 6.75 11.67 -32.19
N ASP A 112 6.95 12.32 -31.04
CA ASP A 112 8.10 13.18 -30.83
C ASP A 112 9.33 12.27 -30.90
N LEU A 113 9.83 12.07 -32.13
CA LEU A 113 11.02 11.28 -32.49
C LEU A 113 12.31 11.81 -31.84
N THR A 114 12.21 12.82 -30.97
CA THR A 114 13.30 13.46 -30.24
C THR A 114 13.48 12.94 -28.82
N LEU A 115 12.54 12.15 -28.27
CA LEU A 115 12.72 11.53 -26.95
C LEU A 115 13.59 10.28 -27.07
N THR A 116 14.86 10.42 -26.69
CA THR A 116 15.79 9.29 -26.55
C THR A 116 15.58 8.63 -25.19
N GLY A 117 15.09 7.40 -25.17
CA GLY A 117 14.91 6.58 -23.97
C GLY A 117 13.46 6.54 -23.45
N LYS A 118 13.24 5.75 -22.40
CA LYS A 118 11.92 5.56 -21.77
C LYS A 118 11.36 6.86 -21.19
N SER A 119 10.05 7.06 -21.31
CA SER A 119 9.36 8.26 -20.82
C SER A 119 8.00 7.98 -20.20
N LEU A 120 7.58 8.83 -19.25
CA LEU A 120 6.24 8.83 -18.65
C LEU A 120 5.26 9.79 -19.34
N ARG A 121 5.68 10.45 -20.42
CA ARG A 121 4.86 11.43 -21.14
C ARG A 121 3.64 10.76 -21.78
N ARG A 122 2.44 11.32 -21.54
CA ARG A 122 1.13 10.75 -21.95
C ARG A 122 0.90 9.31 -21.46
N LYS A 123 1.52 8.92 -20.35
CA LYS A 123 1.38 7.59 -19.74
C LYS A 123 0.48 7.64 -18.51
N ARG A 124 -0.15 6.50 -18.23
CA ARG A 124 -0.94 6.29 -17.01
C ARG A 124 -0.17 5.42 -16.03
N VAL A 125 0.12 5.97 -14.85
CA VAL A 125 0.85 5.28 -13.78
C VAL A 125 -0.11 4.97 -12.63
N LEU A 126 -0.28 3.69 -12.33
CA LEU A 126 -1.05 3.20 -11.20
C LEU A 126 -0.15 3.04 -9.97
N VAL A 127 -0.49 3.70 -8.87
CA VAL A 127 0.20 3.55 -7.58
C VAL A 127 -0.69 2.74 -6.64
N VAL A 128 -0.27 1.51 -6.34
CA VAL A 128 -1.00 0.59 -5.46
C VAL A 128 -0.49 0.75 -4.03
N GLY A 129 -1.40 0.97 -3.07
CA GLY A 129 -1.02 1.34 -1.70
C GLY A 129 -0.75 2.85 -1.54
N ALA A 130 -1.47 3.67 -2.31
CA ALA A 130 -1.26 5.12 -2.37
C ALA A 130 -1.56 5.86 -1.05
N ASN A 131 -2.34 5.25 -0.14
CA ASN A 131 -2.57 5.80 1.21
C ASN A 131 -1.46 5.44 2.21
N GLY A 132 -0.48 4.63 1.82
CA GLY A 132 0.68 4.27 2.64
C GLY A 132 1.70 5.41 2.76
N ARG A 133 2.69 5.24 3.66
CA ARG A 133 3.76 6.24 3.86
C ARG A 133 4.57 6.50 2.60
N LEU A 134 4.95 5.43 1.89
CA LEU A 134 5.69 5.55 0.63
C LEU A 134 4.78 5.90 -0.55
N GLY A 135 3.65 5.19 -0.72
CA GLY A 135 2.79 5.35 -1.89
C GLY A 135 2.24 6.77 -2.05
N SER A 136 1.95 7.47 -0.95
CA SER A 136 1.53 8.88 -0.99
C SER A 136 2.65 9.81 -1.45
N MET A 137 3.89 9.58 -1.00
CA MET A 137 5.07 10.31 -1.48
C MET A 137 5.40 10.01 -2.93
N VAL A 138 5.16 8.78 -3.41
CA VAL A 138 5.29 8.42 -4.84
C VAL A 138 4.29 9.21 -5.67
N CYS A 139 3.01 9.26 -5.26
CA CYS A 139 2.00 10.07 -5.95
C CYS A 139 2.41 11.54 -6.00
N ARG A 140 2.86 12.09 -4.86
CA ARG A 140 3.38 13.45 -4.77
C ARG A 140 4.56 13.68 -5.72
N TYR A 141 5.53 12.76 -5.74
CA TYR A 141 6.72 12.90 -6.58
C TYR A 141 6.36 12.88 -8.07
N LEU A 142 5.49 11.96 -8.50
CA LEU A 142 4.99 11.90 -9.87
C LEU A 142 4.36 13.25 -10.25
N LEU A 143 3.35 13.69 -9.51
CA LEU A 143 2.61 14.91 -9.81
C LEU A 143 3.48 16.18 -9.92
N ARG A 144 4.58 16.24 -9.17
CA ARG A 144 5.46 17.43 -9.11
C ARG A 144 6.64 17.39 -10.06
N ASN A 145 7.08 16.20 -10.48
CA ASN A 145 8.36 16.02 -11.18
C ASN A 145 8.22 15.33 -12.55
N THR A 146 7.04 14.81 -12.90
CA THR A 146 6.79 14.28 -14.25
C THR A 146 6.10 15.32 -15.14
N THR A 147 6.04 15.02 -16.43
CA THR A 147 5.38 15.86 -17.44
C THR A 147 3.91 16.11 -17.10
N ASP A 148 3.41 17.28 -17.48
CA ASP A 148 2.03 17.73 -17.21
C ASP A 148 0.94 16.86 -17.85
N ASP A 149 1.30 15.88 -18.69
CA ASP A 149 0.39 14.95 -19.36
C ASP A 149 0.45 13.51 -18.82
N THR A 150 1.21 13.26 -17.74
CA THR A 150 1.22 11.97 -17.03
C THR A 150 0.03 11.88 -16.08
N GLU A 151 -0.83 10.86 -16.26
CA GLU A 151 -1.97 10.60 -15.37
C GLU A 151 -1.54 9.66 -14.23
N VAL A 152 -1.87 10.02 -12.99
CA VAL A 152 -1.55 9.23 -11.79
C VAL A 152 -2.83 8.66 -11.21
N ILE A 153 -2.94 7.33 -11.18
CA ILE A 153 -4.07 6.63 -10.58
C ILE A 153 -3.65 6.14 -9.20
N ALA A 154 -4.23 6.72 -8.14
CA ALA A 154 -3.95 6.34 -6.77
C ALA A 154 -4.98 5.30 -6.28
N ALA A 155 -4.55 4.04 -6.18
CA ALA A 155 -5.38 2.97 -5.62
C ALA A 155 -5.27 2.95 -4.09
N VAL A 156 -6.40 3.20 -3.43
CA VAL A 156 -6.53 3.24 -1.97
C VAL A 156 -7.49 2.15 -1.48
N HIS A 157 -7.20 1.57 -0.32
CA HIS A 157 -8.11 0.61 0.30
C HIS A 157 -9.24 1.34 1.03
N TYR A 158 -10.47 0.84 0.89
CA TYR A 158 -11.64 1.34 1.59
C TYR A 158 -11.56 0.98 3.07
N VAL A 159 -11.48 1.99 3.94
CA VAL A 159 -11.64 1.81 5.39
C VAL A 159 -12.98 2.46 5.73
N GLY A 160 -13.97 1.66 6.10
CA GLY A 160 -15.36 2.10 6.29
C GLY A 160 -15.54 3.30 7.24
N GLU A 161 -16.76 3.86 7.22
CA GLU A 161 -17.13 5.12 7.90
C GLU A 161 -16.84 5.13 9.42
N ASP A 162 -16.80 3.98 10.08
CA ASP A 162 -16.60 3.82 11.54
C ASP A 162 -15.13 3.63 11.98
N SER A 163 -14.17 3.77 11.06
CA SER A 163 -12.77 3.78 11.45
C SER A 163 -12.41 5.06 12.21
N TYR A 164 -11.87 4.91 13.42
CA TYR A 164 -11.31 6.01 14.23
C TYR A 164 -10.23 6.81 13.47
N THR A 165 -9.69 6.29 12.35
CA THR A 165 -8.92 7.07 11.38
C THR A 165 -9.84 7.54 10.25
N SER A 166 -10.68 8.52 10.57
CA SER A 166 -11.57 9.16 9.60
C SER A 166 -10.76 9.74 8.43
N ARG A 167 -11.12 9.30 7.20
CA ARG A 167 -10.52 9.50 5.86
C ARG A 167 -9.44 8.46 5.50
N GLY A 168 -9.85 7.36 4.88
CA GLY A 168 -8.96 6.30 4.34
C GLY A 168 -7.87 6.75 3.35
N TYR A 169 -7.91 8.02 2.92
CA TYR A 169 -6.93 8.68 2.05
C TYR A 169 -6.41 10.02 2.62
N GLY A 170 -6.57 10.28 3.93
CA GLY A 170 -6.15 11.53 4.57
C GLY A 170 -4.65 11.82 4.41
N ARG A 171 -3.80 10.78 4.55
CA ARG A 171 -2.35 10.90 4.28
C ARG A 171 -2.08 11.29 2.84
N LEU A 172 -2.68 10.58 1.87
CA LEU A 172 -2.52 10.90 0.45
C LEU A 172 -2.90 12.36 0.17
N SER A 173 -4.05 12.80 0.69
CA SER A 173 -4.53 14.18 0.53
C SER A 173 -3.56 15.21 1.10
N TYR A 174 -2.96 14.90 2.25
CA TYR A 174 -1.97 15.76 2.88
C TYR A 174 -0.73 15.87 2.00
N GLU A 175 -0.12 14.74 1.62
CA GLU A 175 1.14 14.69 0.90
C GLU A 175 1.06 15.31 -0.51
N VAL A 176 -0.05 15.10 -1.24
CA VAL A 176 -0.19 15.62 -2.61
C VAL A 176 -0.71 17.06 -2.63
N GLY A 177 -1.52 17.46 -1.65
CA GLY A 177 -2.26 18.72 -1.67
C GLY A 177 -1.88 19.66 -0.54
N ALA A 178 -2.03 19.25 0.71
CA ALA A 178 -1.99 20.17 1.84
C ALA A 178 -0.59 20.42 2.43
N GLU A 179 0.41 19.60 2.14
CA GLU A 179 1.72 19.62 2.80
C GLU A 179 2.40 20.99 2.73
N ASP A 180 2.34 21.63 1.57
CA ASP A 180 2.93 22.96 1.33
C ASP A 180 1.88 24.09 1.38
N GLY A 181 0.66 23.76 1.78
CA GLY A 181 -0.41 24.73 1.93
C GLY A 181 -0.08 25.71 3.06
N VAL A 182 -0.25 27.00 2.80
CA VAL A 182 -0.20 28.01 3.86
C VAL A 182 -1.50 27.92 4.66
N GLY A 183 -1.38 27.63 5.95
CA GLY A 183 -2.53 27.37 6.80
C GLY A 183 -2.32 27.76 8.26
N ASN A 184 -3.43 27.91 8.97
CA ASN A 184 -3.41 28.06 10.42
C ASN A 184 -3.77 26.71 11.05
N ILE A 185 -2.86 26.16 11.86
CA ILE A 185 -3.13 25.01 12.72
C ILE A 185 -3.37 25.57 14.11
N GLY A 186 -4.64 25.69 14.50
CA GLY A 186 -4.95 26.15 15.83
C GLY A 186 -4.59 25.12 16.90
N ALA A 187 -4.45 25.58 18.15
CA ALA A 187 -3.89 24.77 19.22
C ALA A 187 -4.78 23.57 19.57
N ALA A 188 -4.17 22.38 19.74
CA ALA A 188 -4.90 21.13 20.02
C ALA A 188 -5.73 21.16 21.32
N TRP A 189 -5.41 22.04 22.26
CA TRP A 189 -6.14 22.24 23.52
C TRP A 189 -7.18 23.37 23.46
N SER A 190 -7.27 24.11 22.35
CA SER A 190 -8.30 25.13 22.15
C SER A 190 -9.61 24.45 21.75
N ALA A 191 -10.69 24.74 22.48
CA ALA A 191 -12.03 24.29 22.11
C ALA A 191 -12.59 25.06 20.90
N GLU A 192 -12.08 26.27 20.66
CA GLU A 192 -12.56 27.20 19.63
C GLU A 192 -11.73 27.12 18.35
N ASP A 193 -10.44 26.78 18.46
CA ASP A 193 -9.45 26.88 17.39
C ASP A 193 -8.82 25.52 17.08
N ARG A 194 -9.63 24.45 17.12
CA ARG A 194 -9.14 23.07 16.91
C ARG A 194 -9.08 22.65 15.45
N VAL A 195 -9.43 23.55 14.55
CA VAL A 195 -9.58 23.29 13.12
C VAL A 195 -8.33 23.77 12.39
N ALA A 196 -7.63 22.86 11.73
CA ALA A 196 -6.59 23.24 10.79
C ALA A 196 -7.23 23.73 9.49
N THR A 197 -6.90 24.95 9.07
CA THR A 197 -7.34 25.51 7.79
C THR A 197 -6.13 25.72 6.90
N PHE A 198 -6.19 25.22 5.67
CA PHE A 198 -5.15 25.41 4.67
C PHE A 198 -5.77 26.11 3.46
N GLN A 199 -5.12 27.16 2.97
CA GLN A 199 -5.57 27.90 1.81
C GLN A 199 -4.80 27.45 0.57
N TYR A 200 -5.52 27.31 -0.54
CA TYR A 200 -4.91 27.06 -1.84
C TYR A 200 -4.15 28.31 -2.29
N THR A 201 -2.86 28.18 -2.57
CA THR A 201 -1.99 29.27 -3.03
C THR A 201 -1.66 29.12 -4.52
N ASP A 202 -1.19 30.19 -5.16
CA ASP A 202 -0.81 30.16 -6.58
C ASP A 202 0.33 29.17 -6.88
N GLU A 203 1.20 28.92 -5.91
CA GLU A 203 2.29 27.93 -6.01
C GLU A 203 1.77 26.49 -6.15
N MET A 204 0.56 26.21 -5.65
CA MET A 204 -0.07 24.89 -5.75
C MET A 204 -0.69 24.61 -7.12
N LYS A 205 -0.69 25.60 -8.03
CA LYS A 205 -1.15 25.42 -9.42
C LYS A 205 -0.27 24.46 -10.20
N SER A 206 1.02 24.39 -9.88
CA SER A 206 1.97 23.49 -10.52
C SER A 206 1.99 22.08 -9.91
N TYR A 207 1.07 21.74 -9.00
CA TYR A 207 0.99 20.40 -8.41
C TYR A 207 0.28 19.39 -9.30
N ASN A 208 -0.24 19.82 -10.45
CA ASN A 208 -0.88 18.95 -11.43
C ASN A 208 -1.96 18.03 -10.84
N LEU A 209 -2.69 18.49 -9.82
CA LEU A 209 -3.71 17.69 -9.12
C LEU A 209 -4.83 17.22 -10.04
N GLN A 210 -5.07 17.91 -11.16
CA GLN A 210 -5.99 17.49 -12.21
C GLN A 210 -5.61 16.16 -12.87
N ASN A 211 -4.33 15.75 -12.77
CA ASN A 211 -3.82 14.49 -13.28
C ASN A 211 -3.93 13.35 -12.25
N LEU A 212 -4.33 13.65 -11.01
CA LEU A 212 -4.51 12.63 -9.96
C LEU A 212 -5.94 12.10 -9.98
N ARG A 213 -6.08 10.79 -10.20
CA ARG A 213 -7.34 10.07 -10.07
C ARG A 213 -7.28 9.14 -8.86
N LEU A 214 -8.12 9.39 -7.87
CA LEU A 214 -8.27 8.51 -6.70
C LEU A 214 -9.31 7.43 -6.98
N VAL A 215 -8.96 6.17 -6.73
CA VAL A 215 -9.85 5.02 -6.91
C VAL A 215 -9.76 4.10 -5.70
N GLU A 216 -10.92 3.73 -5.17
CA GLU A 216 -11.02 2.75 -4.09
C GLU A 216 -10.99 1.34 -4.65
N VAL A 217 -10.14 0.48 -4.08
CA VAL A 217 -9.89 -0.87 -4.59
C VAL A 217 -9.67 -1.87 -3.46
N GLU A 218 -10.39 -2.99 -3.54
CA GLU A 218 -10.09 -4.22 -2.85
C GLU A 218 -9.18 -5.09 -3.72
N LEU A 219 -7.91 -5.20 -3.34
CA LEU A 219 -6.89 -5.89 -4.14
C LEU A 219 -7.12 -7.41 -4.22
N LEU A 220 -7.89 -7.96 -3.27
CA LEU A 220 -8.31 -9.36 -3.29
C LEU A 220 -9.55 -9.59 -4.16
N ASN A 221 -10.16 -8.54 -4.71
CA ASN A 221 -11.22 -8.63 -5.68
C ASN A 221 -10.66 -8.50 -7.11
N PRO A 222 -10.50 -9.62 -7.85
CA PRO A 222 -9.89 -9.60 -9.18
C PRO A 222 -10.65 -8.74 -10.19
N THR A 223 -11.98 -8.60 -10.06
CA THR A 223 -12.78 -7.75 -10.95
C THR A 223 -12.46 -6.27 -10.77
N GLN A 224 -12.20 -5.84 -9.53
CA GLN A 224 -11.78 -4.46 -9.26
C GLN A 224 -10.35 -4.23 -9.79
N CYS A 225 -9.44 -5.19 -9.57
CA CYS A 225 -8.10 -5.16 -10.16
C CYS A 225 -8.13 -5.05 -11.69
N ASP A 226 -8.96 -5.83 -12.37
CA ASP A 226 -9.16 -5.76 -13.83
C ASP A 226 -9.59 -4.36 -14.29
N THR A 227 -10.51 -3.75 -13.54
CA THR A 227 -11.08 -2.43 -13.85
C THR A 227 -10.04 -1.31 -13.67
N ILE A 228 -9.26 -1.35 -12.58
CA ILE A 228 -8.32 -0.26 -12.28
C ILE A 228 -7.04 -0.31 -13.10
N THR A 229 -6.68 -1.47 -13.66
CA THR A 229 -5.54 -1.58 -14.57
C THR A 229 -5.92 -1.25 -16.02
N GLU A 230 -7.17 -0.89 -16.32
CA GLU A 230 -7.61 -0.60 -17.68
C GLU A 230 -6.89 0.64 -18.24
N GLY A 231 -6.15 0.45 -19.33
CA GLY A 231 -5.35 1.51 -19.96
C GLY A 231 -4.15 1.98 -19.15
N VAL A 232 -3.75 1.24 -18.11
CA VAL A 232 -2.53 1.52 -17.33
C VAL A 232 -1.29 1.05 -18.09
N ASP A 233 -0.28 1.91 -18.19
CA ASP A 233 1.00 1.59 -18.82
C ASP A 233 1.99 0.98 -17.81
N SER A 234 1.98 1.51 -16.59
CA SER A 234 2.92 1.14 -15.52
C SER A 234 2.27 1.09 -14.15
N VAL A 235 2.75 0.20 -13.31
CA VAL A 235 2.32 0.03 -11.92
C VAL A 235 3.51 0.20 -10.98
N ILE A 236 3.34 1.03 -9.94
CA ILE A 236 4.22 1.05 -8.77
C ILE A 236 3.49 0.37 -7.62
N TRP A 237 4.04 -0.74 -7.15
CA TRP A 237 3.48 -1.50 -6.05
C TRP A 237 4.12 -1.14 -4.72
N CYS A 238 3.38 -0.43 -3.88
CA CYS A 238 3.74 -0.09 -2.51
C CYS A 238 2.78 -0.71 -1.47
N ALA A 239 1.82 -1.54 -1.91
CA ALA A 239 0.84 -2.13 -1.02
C ALA A 239 1.43 -3.21 -0.12
N THR A 240 0.91 -3.27 1.10
CA THR A 240 1.30 -4.25 2.08
C THR A 240 0.19 -4.50 3.10
N ASP A 241 0.08 -5.75 3.54
CA ASP A 241 -0.75 -6.16 4.67
C ASP A 241 -0.12 -5.75 6.01
N TYR A 242 1.02 -5.05 6.03
CA TYR A 242 1.78 -4.77 7.24
C TYR A 242 1.97 -3.26 7.49
N ASN A 243 2.22 -2.91 8.75
CA ASN A 243 2.62 -1.59 9.21
C ASN A 243 3.80 -1.75 10.16
N ASP A 244 5.02 -1.47 9.69
CA ASP A 244 6.26 -1.58 10.49
C ASP A 244 6.34 -2.94 11.24
N ASN A 245 6.22 -4.04 10.50
CA ASN A 245 6.14 -5.42 11.00
C ASN A 245 4.86 -5.78 11.77
N GLN A 246 3.78 -5.01 11.73
CA GLN A 246 2.50 -5.42 12.34
C GLN A 246 1.44 -5.71 11.27
N PRO A 247 0.77 -6.87 11.25
CA PRO A 247 -0.33 -7.11 10.32
C PRO A 247 -1.44 -6.07 10.51
N ARG A 248 -1.88 -5.43 9.43
CA ARG A 248 -3.03 -4.51 9.37
C ARG A 248 -4.35 -5.25 9.55
N ALA A 249 -4.38 -6.54 9.19
CA ALA A 249 -5.57 -7.38 9.06
C ALA A 249 -6.17 -7.94 10.37
N VAL A 250 -6.07 -7.23 11.50
CA VAL A 250 -6.78 -7.62 12.75
C VAL A 250 -7.70 -6.49 13.26
N SER A 251 -7.90 -5.43 12.48
CA SER A 251 -8.76 -4.31 12.87
C SER A 251 -10.26 -4.53 12.56
N GLY A 252 -10.61 -5.55 11.78
CA GLY A 252 -11.98 -6.01 11.59
C GLY A 252 -12.02 -7.53 11.53
N LEU A 253 -12.56 -8.19 12.55
CA LEU A 253 -12.74 -9.64 12.63
C LEU A 253 -13.72 -10.13 11.56
N ASN A 254 -13.28 -10.22 10.31
CA ASN A 254 -14.00 -10.94 9.27
C ASN A 254 -13.53 -12.40 9.30
N VAL A 255 -14.30 -13.22 10.00
CA VAL A 255 -14.04 -14.64 10.29
C VAL A 255 -13.73 -15.45 9.01
N ALA A 256 -14.26 -15.04 7.85
CA ALA A 256 -13.98 -15.67 6.55
C ALA A 256 -12.51 -15.55 6.11
N PHE A 257 -11.83 -14.42 6.40
CA PHE A 257 -10.41 -14.25 6.10
C PHE A 257 -9.53 -15.10 7.03
N LEU A 258 -9.96 -15.27 8.28
CA LEU A 258 -9.29 -16.14 9.24
C LEU A 258 -9.33 -17.59 8.75
N PHE A 259 -10.50 -18.09 8.35
CA PHE A 259 -10.64 -19.46 7.83
C PHE A 259 -9.88 -19.69 6.52
N ARG A 260 -9.89 -18.74 5.58
CA ARG A 260 -9.15 -18.86 4.31
C ARG A 260 -7.63 -18.88 4.51
N ALA A 261 -7.12 -18.01 5.39
CA ALA A 261 -5.71 -17.98 5.77
C ALA A 261 -5.25 -19.21 6.57
N VAL A 262 -6.16 -19.85 7.32
CA VAL A 262 -5.89 -21.10 8.05
C VAL A 262 -5.82 -22.30 7.10
N THR A 263 -6.54 -22.29 5.98
CA THR A 263 -6.51 -23.37 4.98
C THR A 263 -5.33 -23.27 4.00
N ASP A 264 -4.80 -22.08 3.77
CA ASP A 264 -3.63 -21.83 2.92
C ASP A 264 -3.01 -20.48 3.33
N THR A 265 -1.78 -20.50 3.86
CA THR A 265 -1.12 -19.31 4.41
C THR A 265 -0.84 -18.24 3.36
N THR A 266 -0.90 -18.59 2.08
CA THR A 266 -0.65 -17.68 0.94
C THR A 266 -1.92 -17.04 0.38
N LYS A 267 -3.11 -17.62 0.64
CA LYS A 267 -4.38 -17.12 0.10
C LYS A 267 -4.95 -15.97 0.91
N GLY A 268 -5.52 -14.98 0.21
CA GLY A 268 -6.12 -13.80 0.79
C GLY A 268 -5.10 -12.79 1.33
N ARG A 269 -3.86 -12.81 0.82
CA ARG A 269 -2.80 -11.85 1.15
C ARG A 269 -2.62 -10.86 0.02
N VAL A 270 -2.53 -9.57 0.35
CA VAL A 270 -2.31 -8.53 -0.65
C VAL A 270 -0.95 -8.71 -1.32
N GLU A 271 0.09 -9.10 -0.57
CA GLU A 271 1.44 -9.36 -1.08
C GLU A 271 1.52 -10.44 -2.17
N ILE A 272 0.60 -11.39 -2.17
CA ILE A 272 0.64 -12.56 -3.06
C ILE A 272 -0.56 -12.54 -4.01
N GLU A 273 -1.77 -12.76 -3.48
CA GLU A 273 -2.99 -12.82 -4.28
C GLU A 273 -3.32 -11.45 -4.88
N GLY A 274 -3.18 -10.37 -4.12
CA GLY A 274 -3.38 -9.01 -4.64
C GLY A 274 -2.38 -8.66 -5.75
N LEU A 275 -1.12 -9.06 -5.57
CA LEU A 275 -0.05 -8.86 -6.55
C LEU A 275 -0.32 -9.64 -7.84
N GLN A 276 -0.67 -10.92 -7.73
CA GLN A 276 -1.04 -11.77 -8.86
C GLN A 276 -2.27 -11.23 -9.61
N ASN A 277 -3.28 -10.73 -8.89
CA ASN A 277 -4.45 -10.10 -9.50
C ASN A 277 -4.02 -8.91 -10.36
N ILE A 278 -3.27 -7.94 -9.82
CA ILE A 278 -2.83 -6.76 -10.56
C ILE A 278 -1.92 -7.11 -11.75
N LEU A 279 -0.96 -8.03 -11.58
CA LEU A 279 -0.08 -8.45 -12.67
C LEU A 279 -0.85 -9.18 -13.78
N GLY A 280 -1.79 -10.04 -13.40
CA GLY A 280 -2.69 -10.73 -14.34
C GLY A 280 -3.52 -9.76 -15.16
N SER A 281 -4.16 -8.80 -14.49
CA SER A 281 -4.96 -7.75 -15.10
C SER A 281 -4.14 -6.84 -16.01
N LEU A 282 -2.95 -6.41 -15.56
CA LEU A 282 -2.03 -5.60 -16.35
C LEU A 282 -1.59 -6.32 -17.64
N LYS A 283 -1.17 -7.59 -17.52
CA LYS A 283 -0.78 -8.42 -18.66
C LYS A 283 -1.92 -8.56 -19.67
N LYS A 284 -3.13 -8.85 -19.21
CA LYS A 284 -4.32 -8.95 -20.05
C LYS A 284 -4.57 -7.65 -20.81
N ASN A 285 -4.54 -6.51 -20.12
CA ASN A 285 -4.82 -5.21 -20.71
C ASN A 285 -3.75 -4.78 -21.73
N LEU A 286 -2.47 -5.06 -21.47
CA LEU A 286 -1.40 -4.81 -22.44
C LEU A 286 -1.55 -5.68 -23.69
N GLN A 287 -1.89 -6.95 -23.53
CA GLN A 287 -2.16 -7.85 -24.67
C GLN A 287 -3.37 -7.39 -25.50
N GLU A 288 -4.45 -6.97 -24.85
CA GLU A 288 -5.63 -6.44 -25.54
C GLU A 288 -5.33 -5.14 -26.29
N THR A 289 -4.54 -4.25 -25.69
CA THR A 289 -4.12 -2.98 -26.31
C THR A 289 -3.29 -3.23 -27.55
N ARG A 290 -2.32 -4.17 -27.49
CA ARG A 290 -1.53 -4.59 -28.65
C ARG A 290 -2.39 -5.19 -29.75
N ARG A 291 -3.34 -6.06 -29.38
CA ARG A 291 -4.29 -6.66 -30.33
C ARG A 291 -5.14 -5.59 -31.03
N LYS A 292 -5.63 -4.59 -30.29
CA LYS A 292 -6.42 -3.47 -30.86
C LYS A 292 -5.57 -2.57 -31.77
N ALA A 293 -4.30 -2.37 -31.43
CA ALA A 293 -3.39 -1.55 -32.22
C ALA A 293 -2.89 -2.22 -33.52
N GLY A 294 -3.18 -3.51 -33.73
CA GLY A 294 -2.69 -4.26 -34.89
C GLY A 294 -1.16 -4.39 -34.94
N LYS A 295 -0.48 -4.12 -33.83
CA LYS A 295 0.98 -4.25 -33.71
C LYS A 295 1.33 -5.70 -33.40
N ASP A 296 2.47 -6.16 -33.94
CA ASP A 296 3.02 -7.46 -33.58
C ASP A 296 3.18 -7.55 -32.05
N ILE A 297 2.77 -8.67 -31.47
CA ILE A 297 2.68 -8.87 -30.01
C ILE A 297 4.05 -8.67 -29.33
N SER A 298 5.15 -8.80 -30.08
CA SER A 298 6.54 -8.66 -29.64
C SER A 298 7.11 -7.24 -29.70
N ALA A 299 6.47 -6.29 -30.40
CA ALA A 299 6.99 -4.93 -30.54
C ALA A 299 6.62 -4.09 -29.30
N VAL A 300 7.43 -4.19 -28.25
CA VAL A 300 7.45 -3.20 -27.16
C VAL A 300 7.98 -1.89 -27.73
N ASN A 301 7.27 -0.78 -27.53
CA ASN A 301 7.84 0.52 -27.92
C ASN A 301 9.07 0.74 -27.04
N PRO A 302 10.28 0.98 -27.59
CA PRO A 302 11.47 1.19 -26.78
C PRO A 302 11.32 2.35 -25.79
N ASN A 303 10.42 3.29 -26.08
CA ASN A 303 10.14 4.43 -25.22
C ASN A 303 9.09 4.13 -24.12
N ASP A 304 8.48 2.95 -24.11
CA ASP A 304 7.52 2.58 -23.07
C ASP A 304 8.24 2.39 -21.72
N PRO A 305 7.64 2.89 -20.62
CA PRO A 305 8.19 2.69 -19.29
C PRO A 305 8.13 1.22 -18.86
N VAL A 306 8.89 0.89 -17.82
CA VAL A 306 8.82 -0.41 -17.13
C VAL A 306 7.38 -0.64 -16.64
N ASN A 307 6.83 -1.82 -16.92
CA ASN A 307 5.41 -2.10 -16.62
C ASN A 307 5.15 -2.23 -15.13
N MET A 308 6.13 -2.71 -14.36
CA MET A 308 5.96 -2.97 -12.93
C MET A 308 7.21 -2.60 -12.12
N VAL A 309 7.04 -1.73 -11.12
CA VAL A 309 8.04 -1.49 -10.08
C VAL A 309 7.51 -2.06 -8.76
N LEU A 310 8.15 -3.11 -8.25
CA LEU A 310 7.82 -3.69 -6.95
C LEU A 310 8.74 -3.10 -5.89
N VAL A 311 8.16 -2.46 -4.86
CA VAL A 311 8.92 -2.03 -3.69
C VAL A 311 8.90 -3.11 -2.61
N SER A 312 10.08 -3.58 -2.25
CA SER A 312 10.34 -4.61 -1.24
C SER A 312 11.35 -4.09 -0.21
N PRO A 313 11.34 -4.55 1.05
CA PRO A 313 12.44 -4.25 1.96
C PRO A 313 13.73 -4.94 1.54
N ALA A 314 14.87 -4.26 1.77
CA ALA A 314 16.14 -4.91 1.65
C ALA A 314 16.28 -6.04 2.69
N PRO A 315 16.96 -7.12 2.31
CA PRO A 315 17.24 -8.25 3.19
C PRO A 315 17.88 -7.83 4.51
N GLY A 316 17.38 -8.36 5.63
CA GLY A 316 17.91 -8.08 6.97
C GLY A 316 17.46 -6.77 7.61
N ILE A 317 16.85 -5.84 6.86
CA ILE A 317 16.43 -4.53 7.40
C ILE A 317 15.43 -4.65 8.56
N PHE A 318 14.50 -5.59 8.47
CA PHE A 318 13.45 -5.80 9.47
C PHE A 318 13.74 -6.95 10.44
N GLY A 319 14.93 -7.54 10.37
CA GLY A 319 15.30 -8.73 11.13
C GLY A 319 14.40 -9.93 10.81
N ASN A 320 14.51 -10.97 11.63
CA ASN A 320 13.65 -12.15 11.54
C ASN A 320 12.33 -11.86 12.27
N PHE A 321 11.40 -11.23 11.57
CA PHE A 321 10.06 -11.01 12.09
C PHE A 321 9.12 -12.15 11.67
N GLU A 322 8.78 -13.01 12.64
CA GLU A 322 7.76 -14.04 12.46
C GLU A 322 6.37 -13.45 12.69
N THR A 323 5.51 -13.66 11.70
CA THR A 323 4.08 -13.42 11.81
C THR A 323 3.41 -14.75 12.14
N PRO A 324 2.15 -14.76 12.63
CA PRO A 324 1.38 -16.00 12.78
C PRO A 324 1.25 -16.84 11.50
N PHE A 325 1.65 -16.28 10.35
CA PHE A 325 1.49 -16.84 9.02
C PHE A 325 2.83 -16.97 8.26
N GLY A 326 3.97 -16.86 8.95
CA GLY A 326 5.31 -17.00 8.38
C GLY A 326 6.19 -15.75 8.54
N GLU A 327 7.45 -15.84 8.11
CA GLU A 327 8.39 -14.73 8.14
C GLU A 327 7.96 -13.61 7.16
N PHE A 328 7.89 -12.37 7.64
CA PHE A 328 7.49 -11.22 6.81
C PHE A 328 8.38 -11.06 5.56
N ASN A 329 9.70 -11.20 5.72
CA ASN A 329 10.63 -11.13 4.58
C ASN A 329 10.41 -12.28 3.60
N ALA A 330 10.02 -13.48 4.07
CA ALA A 330 9.74 -14.60 3.19
C ALA A 330 8.55 -14.32 2.26
N ILE A 331 7.49 -13.70 2.78
CA ILE A 331 6.32 -13.30 1.97
C ILE A 331 6.72 -12.25 0.93
N LYS A 332 7.52 -11.25 1.31
CA LYS A 332 8.03 -10.24 0.37
C LYS A 332 8.89 -10.87 -0.72
N ARG A 333 9.84 -11.75 -0.35
CA ARG A 333 10.66 -12.53 -1.30
C ARG A 333 9.81 -13.38 -2.24
N GLN A 334 8.71 -13.97 -1.76
CA GLN A 334 7.79 -14.69 -2.63
C GLN A 334 7.14 -13.76 -3.66
N GLY A 335 6.73 -12.55 -3.26
CA GLY A 335 6.26 -11.51 -4.18
C GLY A 335 7.30 -11.13 -5.24
N GLU A 336 8.57 -11.00 -4.86
CA GLU A 336 9.68 -10.74 -5.80
C GLU A 336 9.82 -11.87 -6.83
N GLN A 337 9.70 -13.13 -6.39
CA GLN A 337 9.75 -14.29 -7.27
C GLN A 337 8.57 -14.34 -8.24
N ILE A 338 7.37 -13.99 -7.80
CA ILE A 338 6.17 -13.94 -8.65
C ILE A 338 6.39 -12.96 -9.81
N VAL A 339 6.82 -11.72 -9.50
CA VAL A 339 7.09 -10.70 -10.52
C VAL A 339 8.16 -11.18 -11.49
N SER A 340 9.24 -11.78 -10.99
CA SER A 340 10.40 -12.14 -11.81
C SER A 340 10.18 -13.40 -12.66
N LYS A 341 9.43 -14.40 -12.16
CA LYS A 341 9.34 -15.73 -12.77
C LYS A 341 7.99 -16.04 -13.40
N GLU A 342 6.89 -15.55 -12.84
CA GLU A 342 5.53 -15.95 -13.30
C GLU A 342 5.00 -15.05 -14.43
N PHE A 343 5.52 -13.83 -14.56
CA PHE A 343 5.07 -12.85 -15.55
C PHE A 343 6.19 -12.37 -16.50
N PRO A 344 6.87 -13.27 -17.23
CA PRO A 344 8.02 -12.92 -18.09
C PRO A 344 7.65 -12.00 -19.27
N SER A 345 6.37 -11.85 -19.57
CA SER A 345 5.88 -10.94 -20.62
C SER A 345 5.81 -9.47 -20.17
N LEU A 346 5.96 -9.20 -18.87
CA LEU A 346 5.96 -7.85 -18.29
C LEU A 346 7.39 -7.43 -17.98
N THR A 347 7.74 -6.22 -18.39
CA THR A 347 8.98 -5.59 -17.93
C THR A 347 8.81 -5.20 -16.46
N HIS A 348 9.82 -5.43 -15.65
CA HIS A 348 9.72 -5.19 -14.21
C HIS A 348 11.05 -4.73 -13.62
N THR A 349 10.98 -4.07 -12.47
CA THR A 349 12.13 -3.78 -11.60
C THR A 349 11.70 -4.01 -10.16
N VAL A 350 12.53 -4.71 -9.39
CA VAL A 350 12.29 -4.92 -7.96
C VAL A 350 13.28 -4.04 -7.19
N LEU A 351 12.75 -3.10 -6.41
CA LEU A 351 13.55 -2.22 -5.55
C LEU A 351 13.51 -2.72 -4.12
N GLN A 352 14.64 -3.24 -3.66
CA GLN A 352 14.90 -3.64 -2.28
C GLN A 352 15.39 -2.42 -1.48
N MET A 353 14.46 -1.71 -0.86
CA MET A 353 14.73 -0.44 -0.18
C MET A 353 15.41 -0.65 1.16
N GLY A 354 16.39 0.21 1.45
CA GLY A 354 16.96 0.33 2.79
C GLY A 354 15.96 0.68 3.88
N LYS A 355 16.45 0.72 5.12
CA LYS A 355 15.63 1.13 6.26
C LYS A 355 15.19 2.58 6.11
N TYR A 356 13.88 2.81 6.17
CA TYR A 356 13.33 4.16 6.18
C TYR A 356 13.71 4.91 7.46
N GLU A 357 14.45 6.00 7.34
CA GLU A 357 14.89 6.83 8.47
C GLU A 357 14.77 8.34 8.21
N ASP A 358 13.53 8.84 8.15
CA ASP A 358 13.23 10.25 7.85
C ASP A 358 13.83 11.26 8.87
N ASN A 359 14.10 10.84 10.10
CA ASN A 359 14.62 11.72 11.16
C ASN A 359 16.15 11.91 11.11
N PHE A 360 16.86 10.96 10.51
CA PHE A 360 18.33 10.91 10.56
C PHE A 360 18.99 10.95 9.18
N VAL A 361 18.21 10.67 8.13
CA VAL A 361 18.64 10.74 6.75
C VAL A 361 17.99 11.96 6.12
N GLU A 362 18.83 12.91 5.70
CA GLU A 362 18.39 14.11 4.98
C GLU A 362 17.69 13.74 3.67
N GLU A 363 16.87 14.65 3.17
CA GLU A 363 16.21 14.51 1.86
C GLU A 363 17.18 14.87 0.72
N ASP A 364 16.86 14.45 -0.51
CA ASP A 364 17.60 14.77 -1.73
C ASP A 364 19.06 14.29 -1.77
N LEU A 365 19.38 13.22 -1.03
CA LEU A 365 20.70 12.60 -1.07
C LEU A 365 20.94 11.77 -2.34
N GLU A 366 22.19 11.46 -2.66
CA GLU A 366 22.49 10.61 -3.82
C GLU A 366 21.95 9.19 -3.63
N LEU A 367 21.21 8.69 -4.61
CA LEU A 367 20.69 7.32 -4.63
C LEU A 367 21.76 6.35 -5.13
N LEU A 368 21.96 5.28 -4.37
CA LEU A 368 22.88 4.20 -4.69
C LEU A 368 22.07 2.94 -5.00
N PHE A 369 22.43 2.28 -6.11
CA PHE A 369 21.82 1.04 -6.56
C PHE A 369 22.88 -0.05 -6.64
N GLU A 370 22.57 -1.23 -6.12
CA GLU A 370 23.41 -2.42 -6.23
C GLU A 370 22.56 -3.62 -6.58
N GLU A 371 22.99 -4.41 -7.55
CA GLU A 371 22.28 -5.63 -7.92
C GLU A 371 22.30 -6.62 -6.75
N SER A 372 21.13 -7.11 -6.35
CA SER A 372 21.05 -8.02 -5.21
C SER A 372 21.61 -9.38 -5.60
N SER A 373 22.70 -9.78 -4.94
CA SER A 373 23.11 -11.18 -4.96
C SER A 373 22.11 -12.04 -4.18
N CYS A 374 21.85 -13.25 -4.68
CA CYS A 374 20.97 -14.23 -4.05
C CYS A 374 21.65 -15.05 -2.94
N GLU A 375 22.93 -14.79 -2.66
CA GLU A 375 23.72 -15.45 -1.61
C GLU A 375 23.45 -14.78 -0.25
N TYR A 376 22.29 -15.12 0.30
CA TYR A 376 21.86 -14.74 1.64
C TYR A 376 22.43 -15.71 2.66
N GLU A 377 23.27 -15.24 3.59
CA GLU A 377 23.23 -15.69 5.00
C GLU A 377 24.29 -15.03 5.90
N GLN A 378 25.38 -14.43 5.40
CA GLN A 378 26.51 -14.08 6.28
C GLN A 378 26.84 -12.59 6.48
N GLU A 379 26.30 -11.65 5.69
CA GLU A 379 26.63 -10.20 5.84
C GLU A 379 25.53 -9.35 6.52
N LEU A 380 24.44 -9.98 6.99
CA LEU A 380 23.19 -9.36 7.45
C LEU A 380 23.34 -8.26 8.54
N GLU A 381 24.35 -8.34 9.41
CA GLU A 381 24.50 -7.37 10.50
C GLU A 381 25.30 -6.12 10.12
N LYS A 382 26.30 -6.23 9.22
CA LYS A 382 27.19 -5.10 8.90
C LYS A 382 26.55 -4.08 7.95
N ASP A 383 25.67 -4.54 7.06
CA ASP A 383 25.04 -3.66 6.07
C ASP A 383 23.79 -2.96 6.57
N SER A 384 23.07 -3.51 7.54
CA SER A 384 21.83 -2.92 8.06
C SER A 384 21.99 -1.48 8.59
N TYR A 385 23.19 -1.14 9.09
CA TYR A 385 23.50 0.22 9.55
C TYR A 385 23.77 1.20 8.41
N ARG A 386 24.27 0.73 7.26
CA ARG A 386 24.67 1.55 6.11
C ARG A 386 23.52 1.74 5.12
N VAL A 387 22.63 0.75 5.01
CA VAL A 387 21.54 0.74 4.03
C VAL A 387 20.31 1.44 4.63
N ARG A 388 20.33 2.78 4.61
CA ARG A 388 19.23 3.66 5.06
C ARG A 388 18.79 4.57 3.93
N ILE A 389 17.53 4.98 3.96
CA ILE A 389 16.94 5.85 2.93
C ILE A 389 15.85 6.74 3.53
N ASN A 390 15.81 8.00 3.10
CA ASN A 390 14.68 8.87 3.38
C ASN A 390 13.48 8.46 2.50
N ARG A 391 12.25 8.49 3.02
CA ARG A 391 11.07 8.08 2.24
C ARG A 391 10.84 8.93 0.97
N ARG A 392 11.22 10.21 0.95
CA ARG A 392 11.14 11.03 -0.26
C ARG A 392 12.12 10.56 -1.33
N ASP A 393 13.33 10.19 -0.92
CA ASP A 393 14.33 9.61 -1.82
C ASP A 393 13.90 8.23 -2.32
N ALA A 394 13.27 7.41 -1.48
CA ALA A 394 12.69 6.14 -1.89
C ALA A 394 11.55 6.33 -2.91
N ALA A 395 10.72 7.36 -2.76
CA ALA A 395 9.69 7.71 -3.73
C ALA A 395 10.30 8.12 -5.06
N ARG A 396 11.36 8.94 -5.03
CA ARG A 396 12.15 9.29 -6.22
C ARG A 396 12.73 8.06 -6.91
N ALA A 397 13.35 7.14 -6.15
CA ALA A 397 13.90 5.90 -6.68
C ALA A 397 12.83 5.02 -7.34
N ALA A 398 11.65 4.90 -6.72
CA ALA A 398 10.53 4.13 -7.27
C ALA A 398 10.03 4.69 -8.61
N VAL A 399 10.02 6.02 -8.77
CA VAL A 399 9.63 6.67 -10.03
C VAL A 399 10.74 6.58 -11.07
N GLN A 400 12.01 6.79 -10.70
CA GLN A 400 13.16 6.67 -11.61
C GLN A 400 13.26 5.26 -12.22
N ALA A 401 12.94 4.22 -11.43
CA ALA A 401 12.93 2.84 -11.90
C ALA A 401 11.93 2.56 -13.02
N LEU A 402 10.93 3.43 -13.24
CA LEU A 402 10.03 3.28 -14.39
C LEU A 402 10.72 3.58 -15.73
N THR A 403 11.77 4.38 -15.71
CA THR A 403 12.45 4.86 -16.93
C THR A 403 13.92 4.46 -17.02
N ASP A 404 14.47 3.85 -15.96
CA ASP A 404 15.87 3.42 -15.91
C ASP A 404 16.06 2.04 -16.57
N GLU A 405 16.64 2.05 -17.77
CA GLU A 405 16.97 0.85 -18.54
C GLU A 405 18.08 0.00 -17.88
N ALA A 406 18.94 0.59 -17.03
CA ALA A 406 20.07 -0.12 -16.43
C ALA A 406 19.64 -1.13 -15.36
N ILE A 407 18.49 -0.89 -14.72
CA ILE A 407 17.92 -1.73 -13.65
C ILE A 407 16.64 -2.47 -14.09
N GLU A 408 16.26 -2.36 -15.36
CA GLU A 408 15.16 -3.13 -15.92
C GLU A 408 15.46 -4.64 -15.89
N GLY A 409 14.46 -5.41 -15.44
CA GLY A 409 14.54 -6.87 -15.29
C GLY A 409 15.38 -7.33 -14.11
N LYS A 410 15.81 -6.43 -13.21
CA LYS A 410 16.70 -6.73 -12.09
C LYS A 410 16.03 -6.55 -10.74
N ILE A 411 16.60 -7.23 -9.75
CA ILE A 411 16.37 -7.00 -8.32
C ILE A 411 17.55 -6.18 -7.80
N VAL A 412 17.30 -4.95 -7.38
CA VAL A 412 18.34 -4.02 -6.94
C VAL A 412 18.07 -3.51 -5.54
N LYS A 413 19.10 -3.50 -4.70
CA LYS A 413 19.10 -2.79 -3.43
C LYS A 413 19.20 -1.30 -3.68
N CYS A 414 18.45 -0.50 -2.93
CA CYS A 414 18.41 0.96 -3.07
C CYS A 414 18.54 1.65 -1.71
N TRP A 415 19.49 2.58 -1.59
CA TRP A 415 19.70 3.39 -0.38
C TRP A 415 20.31 4.75 -0.72
N THR A 416 20.43 5.64 0.28
CA THR A 416 21.06 6.96 0.10
C THR A 416 22.50 6.97 0.59
N ALA A 417 23.36 7.70 -0.12
CA ALA A 417 24.73 7.94 0.29
C ALA A 417 24.79 8.83 1.55
N LEU A 418 24.96 8.23 2.72
CA LEU A 418 25.17 8.96 3.97
C LEU A 418 26.55 9.63 3.94
N ARG A 419 26.61 10.95 4.20
CA ARG A 419 27.89 11.65 4.40
C ARG A 419 28.57 11.07 5.64
N GLY A 420 29.69 10.37 5.42
CA GLY A 420 30.46 9.68 6.46
C GLY A 420 31.24 10.59 7.40
#